data_AF-A0A6C0IEV8-F1
#
_entry.id   AF-A0A6C0IEV8-F1
#
_cell.length_a   1.000
_cell.length_b   1.000
_cell.length_c   1.000
_cell.angle_alpha   90.00
_cell.angle_beta   90.00
_cell.angle_gamma   90.00
#
_symmetry.space_group_name_H-M   'P 1'
#
loop_
_entity.id
_entity.type
_entity.pdbx_description
1 polymer ?
#
loop_
_entity_poly.entity_id
_entity_poly.type
_entity_poly.pdbx_seq_one_letter_code
_entity_poly.pdbx_strand_id
1 'polypeptide(L)'
;MEVIEEWKQIEDYENYEVSNLGNIRNNKTNRILKICINGGYYCVGLSKKSKLKTYDVHRLVAKTFIQNPENKLQVNHKDKNSFNNNVNNLEWVTNKENSIHRSNGVKQTTNQNLEIYRINPNTNDILEKYNSIEDGAKWVISQNLAINLHSAKSSISCSVRGIYKSSFGFTWEKIEQKNLDNEEWREVVIANQKIEGYCVSTLGRFKNKKNVIMSDYKPHHSGYIYVRVNINKYALHRLVAQTFINNLENKPVVNHIDGNKTNNSVSNLEWMTSSENNLHNHKIGLTKGNKRKIIQYDSEMNEIKTFDAIKEASKELNICYSSIKAVLYKKQNTAGGFIFKYLD
;
A
#
# COMPACT_ATOMS: atom_id res chain seq x y z
N MET A 1 -12.01 32.65 14.48
CA MET A 1 -13.47 32.51 14.37
C MET A 1 -13.76 31.03 14.49
N GLU A 2 -14.60 30.62 15.44
CA GLU A 2 -15.06 29.23 15.53
C GLU A 2 -15.88 28.92 14.28
N VAL A 3 -15.54 27.83 13.59
CA VAL A 3 -16.29 27.38 12.42
C VAL A 3 -17.60 26.79 12.94
N ILE A 4 -18.71 27.49 12.71
CA ILE A 4 -20.04 27.02 13.10
C ILE A 4 -20.36 25.75 12.29
N GLU A 5 -20.75 24.69 13.00
CA GLU A 5 -21.16 23.44 12.36
C GLU A 5 -22.56 23.58 11.78
N GLU A 6 -22.65 23.59 10.46
CA GLU A 6 -23.90 23.67 9.72
C GLU A 6 -24.36 22.27 9.33
N TRP A 7 -25.64 21.96 9.57
CA TRP A 7 -26.25 20.67 9.23
C TRP A 7 -27.24 20.83 8.09
N LYS A 8 -27.17 19.94 7.10
CA LYS A 8 -28.10 19.90 5.97
C LYS A 8 -28.58 18.48 5.71
N GLN A 9 -29.82 18.35 5.26
CA GLN A 9 -30.41 17.08 4.91
C GLN A 9 -29.66 16.43 3.72
N ILE A 10 -29.47 15.12 3.79
CA ILE A 10 -28.88 14.34 2.70
C ILE A 10 -29.95 14.08 1.64
N GLU A 11 -29.64 14.41 0.38
CA GLU A 11 -30.49 14.13 -0.77
C GLU A 11 -30.86 12.64 -0.82
N ASP A 12 -32.12 12.33 -1.15
CA ASP A 12 -32.72 10.99 -1.08
C ASP A 12 -32.83 10.34 0.31
N TYR A 13 -32.33 10.95 1.39
CA TYR A 13 -32.27 10.35 2.72
C TYR A 13 -32.87 11.28 3.79
N GLU A 14 -34.20 11.36 3.84
CA GLU A 14 -34.97 12.26 4.71
C GLU A 14 -34.68 12.16 6.21
N ASN A 15 -34.21 11.00 6.69
CA ASN A 15 -33.93 10.79 8.11
C ASN A 15 -32.47 11.13 8.52
N TYR A 16 -31.66 11.65 7.59
CA TYR A 16 -30.23 11.83 7.80
C TYR A 16 -29.76 13.22 7.39
N GLU A 17 -28.85 13.77 8.19
CA GLU A 17 -28.20 15.05 7.95
C GLU A 17 -26.68 14.87 7.94
N VAL A 18 -26.01 15.66 7.12
CA VAL A 18 -24.56 15.76 7.05
C VAL A 18 -24.13 17.17 7.45
N SER A 19 -23.04 17.27 8.20
CA SER A 19 -22.46 18.56 8.58
C SER A 19 -21.37 19.02 7.63
N ASN A 20 -21.12 20.33 7.59
CA ASN A 20 -19.99 20.94 6.87
C ASN A 20 -18.62 20.47 7.41
N LEU A 21 -18.57 19.87 8.61
CA LEU A 21 -17.35 19.27 9.20
C LEU A 21 -17.18 17.78 8.85
N GLY A 22 -18.18 17.16 8.21
CA GLY A 22 -18.13 15.76 7.81
C GLY A 22 -18.71 14.77 8.82
N ASN A 23 -19.50 15.24 9.79
CA ASN A 23 -20.29 14.37 10.66
C ASN A 23 -21.62 14.00 9.98
N ILE A 24 -22.15 12.82 10.29
CA ILE A 24 -23.48 12.39 9.83
C ILE A 24 -24.30 11.99 11.04
N ARG A 25 -25.54 12.47 11.12
CA ARG A 25 -26.48 12.13 12.19
C ARG A 25 -27.83 11.70 11.63
N ASN A 26 -28.59 10.99 12.46
CA ASN A 26 -30.00 10.76 12.22
C ASN A 26 -30.79 11.95 12.78
N ASN A 27 -31.57 12.65 11.95
CA ASN A 27 -32.22 13.91 12.36
C ASN A 27 -33.37 13.71 13.37
N LYS A 28 -33.99 12.53 13.41
CA LYS A 28 -35.06 12.20 14.37
C LYS A 28 -34.52 11.90 15.77
N THR A 29 -33.39 11.20 15.85
CA THR A 29 -32.78 10.76 17.12
C THR A 29 -31.61 11.62 17.57
N ASN A 30 -31.15 12.54 16.71
CA ASN A 30 -29.91 13.32 16.85
C ASN A 30 -28.64 12.49 17.09
N ARG A 31 -28.70 11.17 16.89
CA ARG A 31 -27.58 10.27 17.10
C ARG A 31 -26.58 10.39 15.94
N ILE A 32 -25.32 10.68 16.27
CA ILE A 32 -24.20 10.63 15.32
C ILE A 32 -23.94 9.18 14.90
N LEU A 33 -23.82 8.96 13.60
CA LEU A 33 -23.58 7.65 13.02
C LEU A 33 -22.11 7.25 13.17
N LYS A 34 -21.87 5.96 13.41
CA LYS A 34 -20.52 5.40 13.42
C LYS A 34 -19.98 5.33 11.99
N ILE A 35 -18.86 6.02 11.74
CA ILE A 35 -18.11 5.93 10.50
C ILE A 35 -17.21 4.69 10.49
N CYS A 36 -16.98 4.11 9.31
CA CYS A 36 -16.01 3.03 9.09
C CYS A 36 -14.98 3.46 8.04
N ILE A 37 -13.83 2.78 7.99
CA ILE A 37 -12.81 3.03 6.97
C ILE A 37 -12.93 1.95 5.91
N ASN A 38 -13.10 2.36 4.65
CA ASN A 38 -13.06 1.47 3.50
C ASN A 38 -12.25 2.12 2.37
N GLY A 39 -11.33 1.36 1.76
CA GLY A 39 -10.51 1.87 0.65
C GLY A 39 -9.68 3.12 0.96
N GLY A 40 -9.41 3.41 2.24
CA GLY A 40 -8.68 4.61 2.67
C GLY A 40 -9.55 5.86 2.86
N TYR A 41 -10.88 5.73 2.83
CA TYR A 41 -11.83 6.83 3.06
C TYR A 41 -12.75 6.52 4.24
N TYR A 42 -13.27 7.57 4.89
CA TYR A 42 -14.40 7.42 5.80
C TYR A 42 -15.68 7.16 5.02
N CYS A 43 -16.42 6.14 5.45
CA CYS A 43 -17.67 5.72 4.88
C CYS A 43 -18.74 5.57 5.97
N VAL A 44 -20.01 5.69 5.58
CA VAL A 44 -21.18 5.54 6.45
C VAL A 44 -22.28 4.75 5.75
N GLY A 45 -22.98 3.90 6.51
CA GLY A 45 -24.15 3.17 6.02
C GLY A 45 -25.43 3.96 6.27
N LEU A 46 -26.18 4.26 5.21
CA LEU A 46 -27.49 4.91 5.29
C LEU A 46 -28.59 3.90 4.92
N SER A 47 -29.69 3.89 5.68
CA SER A 47 -30.81 2.95 5.48
C SER A 47 -32.03 3.66 4.89
N LYS A 48 -32.58 3.13 3.80
CA LYS A 48 -33.85 3.59 3.20
C LYS A 48 -34.70 2.39 2.82
N LYS A 49 -35.98 2.38 3.24
CA LYS A 49 -36.94 1.29 2.96
C LYS A 49 -36.36 -0.12 3.25
N SER A 50 -35.73 -0.27 4.42
CA SER A 50 -35.09 -1.52 4.88
C SER A 50 -33.90 -2.03 4.06
N LYS A 51 -33.32 -1.19 3.18
CA LYS A 51 -32.06 -1.47 2.47
C LYS A 51 -30.95 -0.55 2.97
N LEU A 52 -29.82 -1.14 3.37
CA LEU A 52 -28.62 -0.43 3.78
C LEU A 52 -27.68 -0.23 2.58
N LYS A 53 -27.19 0.99 2.37
CA LYS A 53 -26.17 1.30 1.36
C LYS A 53 -25.07 2.15 1.97
N THR A 54 -23.83 1.81 1.61
CA THR A 54 -22.63 2.52 2.09
C THR A 54 -22.26 3.65 1.15
N TYR A 55 -21.89 4.80 1.74
CA TYR A 55 -21.48 6.01 1.03
C TYR A 55 -20.18 6.56 1.62
N ASP A 56 -19.37 7.20 0.79
CA ASP A 56 -18.19 7.92 1.26
C ASP A 56 -18.59 9.27 1.84
N VAL A 57 -18.07 9.58 3.02
CA VAL A 57 -18.41 10.78 3.79
C VAL A 57 -18.08 12.05 3.00
N HIS A 58 -16.87 12.15 2.44
CA HIS A 58 -16.46 13.30 1.63
C HIS A 58 -17.40 13.58 0.44
N ARG A 59 -17.97 12.53 -0.17
CA ARG A 59 -18.91 12.70 -1.28
C ARG A 59 -20.27 13.19 -0.81
N LEU A 60 -20.74 12.75 0.35
CA LEU A 60 -21.97 13.26 0.95
C LEU A 60 -21.82 14.76 1.27
N VAL A 61 -20.72 15.14 1.93
CA VAL A 61 -20.42 16.55 2.22
C VAL A 61 -20.37 17.39 0.94
N ALA A 62 -19.59 16.96 -0.05
CA ALA A 62 -19.44 17.72 -1.30
C ALA A 62 -20.75 17.85 -2.08
N LYS A 63 -21.57 16.80 -2.14
CA LYS A 63 -22.90 16.86 -2.79
C LYS A 63 -23.85 17.83 -2.08
N THR A 64 -23.79 17.89 -0.76
CA THR A 64 -24.73 18.70 0.03
C THR A 64 -24.31 20.18 0.11
N PHE A 65 -23.01 20.47 0.13
CA PHE A 65 -22.52 21.83 0.38
C PHE A 65 -21.80 22.50 -0.80
N ILE A 66 -21.36 21.76 -1.81
CA ILE A 66 -20.55 22.30 -2.92
C ILE A 66 -21.32 22.17 -4.23
N GLN A 67 -21.64 23.30 -4.85
CA GLN A 67 -22.25 23.32 -6.18
C GLN A 67 -21.29 22.69 -7.21
N ASN A 68 -21.86 21.94 -8.14
CA ASN A 68 -21.11 21.26 -9.21
C ASN A 68 -21.68 21.61 -10.59
N PRO A 69 -21.59 22.89 -11.02
CA PRO A 69 -22.20 23.34 -12.29
C PRO A 69 -21.60 22.63 -13.51
N GLU A 70 -20.33 22.20 -13.43
CA GLU A 70 -19.61 21.53 -14.51
C GLU A 70 -19.81 20.00 -14.52
N ASN A 71 -20.65 19.45 -13.64
CA ASN A 71 -20.92 18.00 -13.51
C ASN A 71 -19.66 17.14 -13.40
N LYS A 72 -18.64 17.64 -12.69
CA LYS A 72 -17.40 16.89 -12.43
C LYS A 72 -17.68 15.64 -11.60
N LEU A 73 -17.00 14.55 -11.91
CA LEU A 73 -17.35 13.22 -11.38
C LEU A 73 -16.69 12.88 -10.04
N GLN A 74 -15.57 13.52 -9.69
CA GLN A 74 -14.76 13.17 -8.53
C GLN A 74 -14.71 14.30 -7.50
N VAL A 75 -14.53 13.93 -6.24
CA VAL A 75 -14.29 14.88 -5.14
C VAL A 75 -12.84 14.72 -4.71
N ASN A 76 -12.12 15.83 -4.62
CA ASN A 76 -10.73 15.90 -4.19
C ASN A 76 -10.61 16.47 -2.78
N HIS A 77 -9.59 16.01 -2.05
CA HIS A 77 -9.14 16.60 -0.78
C HIS A 77 -7.94 17.51 -1.06
N LYS A 78 -8.11 18.82 -0.85
CA LYS A 78 -7.10 19.84 -1.17
C LYS A 78 -5.79 19.59 -0.40
N ASP A 79 -5.90 19.20 0.87
CA ASP A 79 -4.78 18.87 1.75
C ASP A 79 -4.19 17.46 1.55
N LYS A 80 -4.76 16.65 0.64
CA LYS A 80 -4.40 15.24 0.38
C LYS A 80 -4.62 14.28 1.56
N ASN A 81 -5.33 14.71 2.60
CA ASN A 81 -5.74 13.87 3.72
C ASN A 81 -7.19 13.40 3.50
N SER A 82 -7.36 12.12 3.15
CA SER A 82 -8.67 11.52 2.86
C SER A 82 -9.62 11.43 4.07
N PHE A 83 -9.13 11.76 5.27
CA PHE A 83 -9.91 11.77 6.51
C PHE A 83 -10.37 13.18 6.91
N ASN A 84 -9.86 14.24 6.27
CA ASN A 84 -10.30 15.61 6.51
C ASN A 84 -11.48 15.96 5.60
N ASN A 85 -12.69 15.62 6.04
CA ASN A 85 -13.92 15.80 5.26
C ASN A 85 -14.60 17.16 5.47
N ASN A 86 -13.87 18.16 5.98
CA ASN A 86 -14.39 19.52 6.07
C ASN A 86 -14.71 20.04 4.66
N VAL A 87 -15.87 20.67 4.47
CA VAL A 87 -16.31 21.22 3.18
C VAL A 87 -15.24 22.12 2.53
N ASN A 88 -14.51 22.92 3.32
CA ASN A 88 -13.50 23.83 2.80
C ASN A 88 -12.29 23.09 2.21
N ASN A 89 -12.05 21.86 2.67
CA ASN A 89 -11.00 20.97 2.18
C ASN A 89 -11.44 20.15 0.95
N LEU A 90 -12.71 20.22 0.55
CA LEU A 90 -13.26 19.44 -0.55
C LEU A 90 -13.51 20.31 -1.78
N GLU A 91 -13.41 19.69 -2.96
CA GLU A 91 -13.74 20.33 -4.24
C GLU A 91 -14.11 19.28 -5.29
N TRP A 92 -14.95 19.66 -6.25
CA TRP A 92 -15.27 18.82 -7.40
C TRP A 92 -14.18 18.94 -8.47
N VAL A 93 -13.68 17.80 -8.95
CA VAL A 93 -12.60 17.70 -9.94
C VAL A 93 -12.89 16.65 -11.01
N THR A 94 -12.27 16.84 -12.16
CA THR A 94 -12.17 15.82 -13.21
C THR A 94 -11.13 14.78 -12.84
N ASN A 95 -11.20 13.60 -13.48
CA ASN A 95 -10.20 12.55 -13.28
C ASN A 95 -8.76 13.03 -13.58
N LYS A 96 -8.61 13.91 -14.58
CA LYS A 96 -7.32 14.48 -14.98
C LYS A 96 -6.76 15.42 -13.92
N GLU A 97 -7.57 16.37 -13.44
CA GLU A 97 -7.20 17.29 -12.37
C GLU A 97 -6.81 16.54 -11.08
N ASN A 98 -7.61 15.54 -10.68
CA ASN A 98 -7.32 14.72 -9.50
C ASN A 98 -5.98 13.96 -9.61
N SER A 99 -5.70 13.43 -10.80
CA SER A 99 -4.44 12.72 -11.07
C SER A 99 -3.23 13.67 -11.00
N ILE A 100 -3.37 14.89 -11.52
CA ILE A 100 -2.34 15.94 -11.43
C ILE A 100 -2.12 16.32 -9.96
N HIS A 101 -3.18 16.63 -9.21
CA HIS A 101 -3.07 16.98 -7.78
C HIS A 101 -2.40 15.89 -6.94
N ARG A 102 -2.75 14.63 -7.19
CA ARG A 102 -2.15 13.46 -6.53
C ARG A 102 -0.67 13.30 -6.85
N SER A 103 -0.25 13.59 -8.08
CA SER A 103 1.13 13.44 -8.52
C SER A 103 2.03 14.63 -8.16
N ASN A 104 1.46 15.82 -7.97
CA ASN A 104 2.19 17.01 -7.54
C ASN A 104 2.89 16.77 -6.19
N GLY A 105 4.20 17.00 -6.13
CA GLY A 105 5.01 16.81 -4.91
C GLY A 105 5.37 15.36 -4.59
N VAL A 106 4.90 14.37 -5.35
CA VAL A 106 5.33 12.98 -5.20
C VAL A 106 6.63 12.78 -5.98
N LYS A 107 7.75 12.55 -5.29
CA LYS A 107 8.97 12.05 -5.92
C LYS A 107 8.68 10.66 -6.51
N GLN A 108 8.61 10.58 -7.83
CA GLN A 108 8.53 9.32 -8.57
C GLN A 108 9.81 8.52 -8.28
N THR A 109 9.75 7.53 -7.37
CA THR A 109 10.90 6.66 -7.06
C THR A 109 11.00 5.46 -7.98
N THR A 110 10.44 5.55 -9.17
CA THR A 110 10.74 4.53 -10.19
C THR A 110 12.19 4.74 -10.61
N ASN A 111 12.96 3.65 -10.71
CA ASN A 111 14.37 3.61 -11.15
C ASN A 111 14.55 4.06 -12.62
N GLN A 112 14.00 5.21 -12.98
CA GLN A 112 14.15 5.89 -14.26
C GLN A 112 15.45 6.69 -14.32
N ASN A 113 16.00 7.03 -13.15
CA ASN A 113 17.28 7.71 -13.02
C ASN A 113 18.38 6.67 -13.17
N LEU A 114 18.87 6.52 -14.40
CA LEU A 114 20.04 5.73 -14.70
C LEU A 114 21.27 6.52 -14.27
N GLU A 115 22.06 5.96 -13.35
CA GLU A 115 23.35 6.55 -13.00
C GLU A 115 24.30 6.45 -14.20
N ILE A 116 25.06 7.51 -14.45
CA ILE A 116 25.97 7.60 -15.60
C ILE A 116 27.32 8.17 -15.17
N TYR A 117 28.37 7.76 -15.89
CA TYR A 117 29.68 8.38 -15.85
C TYR A 117 29.83 9.39 -16.97
N ARG A 118 30.48 10.52 -16.66
CA ARG A 118 31.15 11.35 -17.67
C ARG A 118 32.58 10.87 -17.79
N ILE A 119 33.01 10.54 -18.99
CA ILE A 119 34.31 9.93 -19.28
C ILE A 119 35.07 10.82 -20.27
N ASN A 120 36.38 10.92 -20.09
CA ASN A 120 37.25 11.57 -21.07
C ASN A 120 37.34 10.69 -22.34
N PRO A 121 36.94 11.18 -23.52
CA PRO A 121 36.88 10.35 -24.72
C PRO A 121 38.25 9.89 -25.23
N ASN A 122 39.34 10.55 -24.82
CA ASN A 122 40.70 10.26 -25.28
C ASN A 122 41.43 9.28 -24.35
N THR A 123 41.30 9.48 -23.02
CA THR A 123 42.01 8.67 -22.02
C THR A 123 41.16 7.54 -21.45
N ASN A 124 39.84 7.58 -21.68
CA ASN A 124 38.85 6.69 -21.08
C ASN A 124 38.76 6.76 -19.55
N ASP A 125 39.30 7.83 -18.95
CA ASP A 125 39.23 8.06 -17.51
C ASP A 125 37.84 8.51 -17.09
N ILE A 126 37.33 7.92 -16.01
CA ILE A 126 36.07 8.34 -15.37
C ILE A 126 36.32 9.71 -14.71
N LEU A 127 35.65 10.74 -15.21
CA LEU A 127 35.76 12.10 -14.66
C LEU A 127 34.82 12.28 -13.47
N GLU A 128 33.56 11.88 -13.63
CA GLU A 128 32.55 12.12 -12.60
C GLU A 128 31.33 11.20 -12.73
N LYS A 129 30.68 10.93 -11.59
CA LYS A 129 29.45 10.13 -11.49
C LYS A 129 28.23 11.05 -11.31
N TYR A 130 27.17 10.75 -12.04
CA TYR A 130 25.86 11.41 -11.91
C TYR A 130 24.78 10.40 -11.56
N ASN A 131 23.82 10.82 -10.72
CA ASN A 131 22.70 9.97 -10.30
C ASN A 131 21.62 9.83 -11.39
N SER A 132 21.67 10.65 -12.43
CA SER A 132 20.75 10.59 -13.58
C SER A 132 21.31 11.29 -14.82
N ILE A 133 20.76 10.97 -15.99
CA ILE A 133 20.97 11.75 -17.24
C ILE A 133 20.59 13.21 -17.05
N GLU A 134 19.57 13.50 -16.23
CA GLU A 134 19.17 14.86 -15.96
C GLU A 134 20.21 15.63 -15.15
N ASP A 135 20.84 15.00 -14.17
CA ASP A 135 21.90 15.64 -13.38
C ASP A 135 23.14 15.91 -14.25
N GLY A 136 23.50 14.96 -15.13
CA GLY A 136 24.54 15.19 -16.14
C GLY A 136 24.19 16.34 -17.09
N ALA A 137 22.93 16.42 -17.54
CA ALA A 137 22.48 17.50 -18.41
C ALA A 137 22.46 18.88 -17.72
N LYS A 138 22.08 18.93 -16.42
CA LYS A 138 22.19 20.15 -15.61
C LYS A 138 23.64 20.62 -15.50
N TRP A 139 24.56 19.68 -15.31
CA TRP A 139 25.99 20.01 -15.31
C TRP A 139 26.45 20.57 -16.67
N VAL A 140 26.06 19.95 -17.79
CA VAL A 140 26.38 20.46 -19.15
C VAL A 140 25.90 21.91 -19.33
N ILE A 141 24.70 22.24 -18.85
CA ILE A 141 24.18 23.61 -18.88
C ILE A 141 24.98 24.54 -17.99
N SER A 142 25.36 24.12 -16.77
CA SER A 142 26.17 24.93 -15.87
C SER A 142 27.55 25.27 -16.43
N GLN A 143 28.07 24.46 -17.36
CA GLN A 143 29.31 24.72 -18.09
C GLN A 143 29.09 25.52 -19.39
N ASN A 144 27.87 26.01 -19.63
CA ASN A 144 27.46 26.70 -20.85
C ASN A 144 27.65 25.88 -22.15
N LEU A 145 27.68 24.55 -22.06
CA LEU A 145 27.84 23.66 -23.22
C LEU A 145 26.50 23.36 -23.92
N ALA A 146 25.37 23.62 -23.25
CA ALA A 146 24.04 23.53 -23.81
C ALA A 146 23.12 24.59 -23.19
N ILE A 147 22.13 25.04 -23.95
CA ILE A 147 21.16 26.06 -23.51
C ILE A 147 19.90 25.41 -22.94
N ASN A 148 19.50 24.25 -23.47
CA ASN A 148 18.22 23.60 -23.17
C ASN A 148 18.42 22.23 -22.49
N LEU A 149 17.75 22.02 -21.35
CA LEU A 149 17.82 20.77 -20.59
C LEU A 149 17.33 19.57 -21.40
N HIS A 150 16.30 19.74 -22.21
CA HIS A 150 15.76 18.68 -23.04
C HIS A 150 16.76 18.22 -24.11
N SER A 151 17.39 19.16 -24.83
CA SER A 151 18.38 18.81 -25.87
C SER A 151 19.65 18.20 -25.27
N ALA A 152 20.09 18.71 -24.11
CA ALA A 152 21.21 18.13 -23.36
C ALA A 152 20.91 16.69 -22.92
N LYS A 153 19.75 16.44 -22.30
CA LYS A 153 19.31 15.08 -21.91
C LYS A 153 19.25 14.14 -23.12
N SER A 154 18.73 14.60 -24.25
CA SER A 154 18.63 13.80 -25.47
C SER A 154 20.00 13.40 -26.01
N SER A 155 20.94 14.36 -26.09
CA SER A 155 22.29 14.13 -26.61
C SER A 155 23.11 13.20 -25.70
N ILE A 156 23.00 13.36 -24.37
CA ILE A 156 23.62 12.44 -23.41
C ILE A 156 23.02 11.04 -23.55
N SER A 157 21.69 10.91 -23.65
CA SER A 157 21.00 9.63 -23.85
C SER A 157 21.46 8.90 -25.12
N CYS A 158 21.65 9.60 -26.23
CA CYS A 158 22.20 9.02 -27.46
C CYS A 158 23.64 8.51 -27.26
N SER A 159 24.48 9.24 -26.51
CA SER A 159 25.83 8.79 -26.19
C SER A 159 25.83 7.54 -25.29
N VAL A 160 24.99 7.51 -24.25
CA VAL A 160 24.83 6.34 -23.35
C VAL A 160 24.33 5.10 -24.09
N ARG A 161 23.53 5.27 -25.15
CA ARG A 161 23.05 4.17 -26.01
C ARG A 161 24.07 3.72 -27.04
N GLY A 162 25.24 4.35 -27.12
CA GLY A 162 26.25 4.10 -28.14
C GLY A 162 25.88 4.60 -29.53
N ILE A 163 24.83 5.43 -29.67
CA ILE A 163 24.47 6.04 -30.96
C ILE A 163 25.48 7.14 -31.30
N TYR A 164 25.89 7.93 -30.29
CA TYR A 164 26.96 8.91 -30.43
C TYR A 164 28.20 8.42 -29.69
N LYS A 165 29.37 8.51 -30.34
CA LYS A 165 30.65 8.18 -29.70
C LYS A 165 30.93 9.11 -28.51
N SER A 166 30.52 10.38 -28.61
CA SER A 166 30.64 11.38 -27.57
C SER A 166 29.59 12.49 -27.74
N SER A 167 29.22 13.15 -26.65
CA SER A 167 28.36 14.33 -26.62
C SER A 167 28.97 15.42 -25.74
N PHE A 168 28.96 16.67 -26.21
CA PHE A 168 29.54 17.82 -25.52
C PHE A 168 31.03 17.65 -25.15
N GLY A 169 31.78 16.92 -25.97
CA GLY A 169 33.20 16.64 -25.75
C GLY A 169 33.48 15.50 -24.76
N PHE A 170 32.45 14.77 -24.30
CA PHE A 170 32.59 13.68 -23.34
C PHE A 170 31.92 12.40 -23.83
N THR A 171 32.46 11.25 -23.42
CA THR A 171 31.76 9.97 -23.54
C THR A 171 30.87 9.81 -22.31
N TRP A 172 29.61 9.41 -22.53
CA TRP A 172 28.66 9.16 -21.45
C TRP A 172 28.30 7.70 -21.42
N GLU A 173 28.54 7.04 -20.28
CA GLU A 173 28.27 5.61 -20.14
C GLU A 173 27.41 5.33 -18.92
N LYS A 174 26.59 4.28 -19.01
CA LYS A 174 25.81 3.79 -17.88
C LYS A 174 26.76 3.17 -16.85
N ILE A 175 26.47 3.37 -15.57
CA ILE A 175 27.19 2.64 -14.52
C ILE A 175 26.77 1.16 -14.61
N GLU A 176 27.73 0.27 -14.84
CA GLU A 176 27.48 -1.16 -14.78
C GLU A 176 27.14 -1.56 -13.34
N GLN A 177 25.93 -2.06 -13.16
CA GLN A 177 25.49 -2.60 -11.89
C GLN A 177 26.17 -3.96 -11.72
N LYS A 178 27.16 -4.03 -10.83
CA LYS A 178 27.93 -5.25 -10.58
C LYS A 178 27.00 -6.39 -10.12
N ASN A 179 27.25 -7.59 -10.65
CA ASN A 179 26.70 -8.81 -10.09
C ASN A 179 27.36 -9.05 -8.74
N LEU A 180 26.59 -9.53 -7.77
CA LEU A 180 27.13 -9.93 -6.47
C LEU A 180 27.70 -11.35 -6.55
N ASP A 181 28.63 -11.68 -5.66
CA ASP A 181 29.19 -13.03 -5.61
C ASP A 181 28.08 -14.06 -5.37
N ASN A 182 28.12 -15.17 -6.12
CA ASN A 182 27.11 -16.25 -6.11
C ASN A 182 25.68 -15.80 -6.52
N GLU A 183 25.54 -14.67 -7.21
CA GLU A 183 24.27 -14.24 -7.77
C GLU A 183 24.07 -14.80 -9.20
N GLU A 184 23.16 -15.75 -9.34
CA GLU A 184 22.74 -16.22 -10.67
C GLU A 184 21.53 -15.43 -11.16
N TRP A 185 21.54 -15.04 -12.43
CA TRP A 185 20.42 -14.38 -13.09
C TRP A 185 19.73 -15.33 -14.06
N ARG A 186 18.39 -15.40 -14.00
CA ARG A 186 17.58 -16.17 -14.95
C ARG A 186 16.41 -15.33 -15.47
N GLU A 187 15.97 -15.63 -16.68
CA GLU A 187 14.77 -15.00 -17.24
C GLU A 187 13.55 -15.34 -16.40
N VAL A 188 12.68 -14.34 -16.21
CA VAL A 188 11.46 -14.49 -15.43
C VAL A 188 10.56 -15.53 -16.10
N VAL A 189 10.10 -16.51 -15.32
CA VAL A 189 9.14 -17.52 -15.77
C VAL A 189 7.73 -17.17 -15.28
N ILE A 190 6.78 -17.05 -16.22
CA ILE A 190 5.35 -16.82 -15.94
C ILE A 190 4.55 -17.87 -16.69
N ALA A 191 3.68 -18.59 -16.00
CA ALA A 191 2.88 -19.67 -16.60
C ALA A 191 3.74 -20.66 -17.42
N ASN A 192 4.90 -21.04 -16.88
CA ASN A 192 5.90 -21.93 -17.49
C ASN A 192 6.53 -21.39 -18.80
N GLN A 193 6.37 -20.11 -19.11
CA GLN A 193 7.00 -19.45 -20.25
C GLN A 193 8.04 -18.44 -19.76
N LYS A 194 9.22 -18.45 -20.38
CA LYS A 194 10.25 -17.44 -20.14
C LYS A 194 9.83 -16.13 -20.81
N ILE A 195 9.97 -15.02 -20.09
CA ILE A 195 9.69 -13.69 -20.60
C ILE A 195 11.00 -12.98 -20.93
N GLU A 196 11.24 -12.79 -22.22
CA GLU A 196 12.47 -12.17 -22.72
C GLU A 196 12.65 -10.73 -22.19
N GLY A 197 13.89 -10.42 -21.81
CA GLY A 197 14.30 -9.09 -21.34
C GLY A 197 13.96 -8.81 -19.88
N TYR A 198 13.37 -9.75 -19.14
CA TYR A 198 13.17 -9.60 -17.70
C TYR A 198 13.88 -10.73 -16.97
N CYS A 199 14.72 -10.38 -15.99
CA CYS A 199 15.44 -11.37 -15.20
C CYS A 199 15.22 -11.18 -13.71
N VAL A 200 15.27 -12.28 -12.97
CA VAL A 200 15.35 -12.31 -11.51
C VAL A 200 16.62 -13.03 -11.09
N SER A 201 17.15 -12.70 -9.92
CA SER A 201 18.35 -13.35 -9.38
C SER A 201 18.08 -14.26 -8.20
N THR A 202 19.05 -15.11 -7.87
CA THR A 202 19.03 -15.97 -6.67
C THR A 202 18.93 -15.17 -5.37
N LEU A 203 19.40 -13.92 -5.36
CA LEU A 203 19.29 -13.00 -4.23
C LEU A 203 17.96 -12.22 -4.20
N GLY A 204 17.05 -12.53 -5.11
CA GLY A 204 15.74 -11.87 -5.18
C GLY A 204 15.77 -10.48 -5.81
N ARG A 205 16.81 -10.13 -6.58
CA ARG A 205 16.87 -8.88 -7.34
C ARG A 205 16.11 -9.03 -8.66
N PHE A 206 15.68 -7.91 -9.22
CA PHE A 206 14.91 -7.86 -10.47
C PHE A 206 15.57 -6.92 -11.47
N LYS A 207 15.75 -7.40 -12.71
CA LYS A 207 16.33 -6.67 -13.84
C LYS A 207 15.25 -6.51 -14.91
N ASN A 208 15.03 -5.26 -15.34
CA ASN A 208 13.99 -4.93 -16.31
C ASN A 208 14.49 -5.03 -17.77
N LYS A 209 13.58 -4.81 -18.74
CA LYS A 209 13.87 -4.81 -20.19
C LYS A 209 14.93 -3.82 -20.67
N LYS A 210 15.33 -2.85 -19.83
CA LYS A 210 16.43 -1.92 -20.10
C LYS A 210 17.76 -2.38 -19.51
N ASN A 211 17.83 -3.62 -19.02
CA ASN A 211 18.96 -4.18 -18.28
C ASN A 211 19.30 -3.45 -16.99
N VAL A 212 18.34 -2.70 -16.42
CA VAL A 212 18.51 -2.03 -15.12
C VAL A 212 18.01 -2.96 -14.01
N ILE A 213 18.92 -3.34 -13.12
CA ILE A 213 18.67 -3.96 -11.83
C ILE A 213 18.01 -2.91 -10.95
N MET A 214 16.81 -3.22 -10.48
CA MET A 214 16.06 -2.34 -9.61
C MET A 214 16.62 -2.41 -8.18
N SER A 215 16.81 -1.26 -7.55
CA SER A 215 17.10 -1.10 -6.13
C SER A 215 15.96 -0.37 -5.42
N ASP A 216 16.10 -0.18 -4.09
CA ASP A 216 15.26 0.69 -3.26
C ASP A 216 13.76 0.43 -3.38
N TYR A 217 13.41 -0.85 -3.40
CA TYR A 217 12.04 -1.30 -3.49
C TYR A 217 11.19 -0.72 -2.37
N LYS A 218 10.14 0.02 -2.72
CA LYS A 218 9.12 0.42 -1.75
C LYS A 218 8.11 -0.72 -1.57
N PRO A 219 7.97 -1.29 -0.36
CA PRO A 219 6.95 -2.30 -0.10
C PRO A 219 5.56 -1.72 -0.37
N HIS A 220 4.69 -2.56 -0.92
CA HIS A 220 3.28 -2.25 -1.04
C HIS A 220 2.60 -2.22 0.33
N HIS A 221 1.37 -1.70 0.44
CA HIS A 221 0.61 -1.71 1.70
C HIS A 221 0.38 -3.13 2.28
N SER A 222 0.56 -4.18 1.48
CA SER A 222 0.52 -5.58 1.92
C SER A 222 1.84 -6.09 2.54
N GLY A 223 2.90 -5.28 2.48
CA GLY A 223 4.26 -5.60 2.92
C GLY A 223 5.15 -6.24 1.85
N TYR A 224 4.58 -6.70 0.73
CA TYR A 224 5.34 -7.34 -0.35
C TYR A 224 5.90 -6.34 -1.35
N ILE A 225 7.03 -6.70 -1.96
CA ILE A 225 7.59 -5.98 -3.11
C ILE A 225 6.88 -6.42 -4.39
N TYR A 226 6.51 -5.46 -5.22
CA TYR A 226 5.93 -5.70 -6.54
C TYR A 226 6.73 -5.02 -7.64
N VAL A 227 6.86 -5.71 -8.76
CA VAL A 227 7.54 -5.25 -9.97
C VAL A 227 6.59 -5.33 -11.17
N ARG A 228 6.94 -4.63 -12.25
CA ARG A 228 6.19 -4.70 -13.52
C ARG A 228 6.97 -5.50 -14.55
N VAL A 229 6.31 -6.51 -15.10
CA VAL A 229 6.76 -7.25 -16.28
C VAL A 229 5.78 -6.90 -17.39
N ASN A 230 6.27 -6.23 -18.43
CA ASN A 230 5.44 -5.53 -19.42
C ASN A 230 4.43 -4.58 -18.73
N ILE A 231 3.13 -4.76 -18.98
CA ILE A 231 2.05 -3.95 -18.39
C ILE A 231 1.58 -4.46 -17.02
N ASN A 232 1.88 -5.73 -16.71
CA ASN A 232 1.29 -6.43 -15.57
C ASN A 232 2.17 -6.31 -14.32
N LYS A 233 1.52 -6.26 -13.16
CA LYS A 233 2.16 -6.15 -11.85
C LYS A 233 2.25 -7.54 -11.21
N TYR A 234 3.44 -7.92 -10.75
CA TYR A 234 3.71 -9.21 -10.11
C TYR A 234 4.42 -9.02 -8.78
N ALA A 235 4.16 -9.92 -7.82
CA ALA A 235 4.91 -9.94 -6.57
C ALA A 235 6.30 -10.55 -6.82
N LEU A 236 7.35 -9.87 -6.36
CA LEU A 236 8.73 -10.22 -6.68
C LEU A 236 9.10 -11.63 -6.18
N HIS A 237 8.79 -11.96 -4.92
CA HIS A 237 9.02 -13.30 -4.37
C HIS A 237 8.38 -14.42 -5.20
N ARG A 238 7.20 -14.19 -5.81
CA ARG A 238 6.56 -15.21 -6.65
C ARG A 238 7.31 -15.40 -7.96
N LEU A 239 7.77 -14.33 -8.60
CA LEU A 239 8.59 -14.43 -9.80
C LEU A 239 9.90 -15.19 -9.52
N VAL A 240 10.54 -14.90 -8.39
CA VAL A 240 11.76 -15.61 -7.95
C VAL A 240 11.47 -17.09 -7.74
N ALA A 241 10.45 -17.42 -6.94
CA ALA A 241 10.09 -18.81 -6.66
C ALA A 241 9.67 -19.58 -7.93
N GLN A 242 8.90 -18.97 -8.83
CA GLN A 242 8.52 -19.58 -10.12
C GLN A 242 9.71 -19.83 -11.05
N THR A 243 10.80 -19.06 -10.89
CA THR A 243 11.98 -19.15 -11.76
C THR A 243 13.04 -20.12 -11.22
N PHE A 244 13.18 -20.23 -9.89
CA PHE A 244 14.27 -20.98 -9.26
C PHE A 244 13.82 -22.19 -8.43
N ILE A 245 12.56 -22.25 -7.99
CA ILE A 245 12.08 -23.27 -7.05
C ILE A 245 11.04 -24.14 -7.74
N ASN A 246 11.39 -25.42 -7.94
CA ASN A 246 10.49 -26.42 -8.50
C ASN A 246 9.28 -26.62 -7.56
N ASN A 247 8.08 -26.58 -8.13
CA ASN A 247 6.82 -26.79 -7.41
C ASN A 247 6.17 -28.10 -7.84
N LEU A 248 6.78 -29.24 -7.47
CA LEU A 248 6.32 -30.57 -7.89
C LEU A 248 4.88 -30.87 -7.42
N GLU A 249 4.50 -30.36 -6.25
CA GLU A 249 3.19 -30.57 -5.63
C GLU A 249 2.14 -29.53 -6.04
N ASN A 250 2.46 -28.60 -6.95
CA ASN A 250 1.59 -27.50 -7.39
C ASN A 250 0.99 -26.68 -6.23
N LYS A 251 1.77 -26.47 -5.17
CA LYS A 251 1.31 -25.70 -4.01
C LYS A 251 1.06 -24.23 -4.41
N PRO A 252 -0.02 -23.60 -3.93
CA PRO A 252 -0.47 -22.31 -4.46
C PRO A 252 0.26 -21.09 -3.87
N VAL A 253 0.87 -21.22 -2.68
CA VAL A 253 1.41 -20.10 -1.91
C VAL A 253 2.94 -20.16 -1.88
N VAL A 254 3.58 -19.00 -2.01
CA VAL A 254 5.02 -18.84 -1.74
C VAL A 254 5.16 -18.17 -0.38
N ASN A 255 5.99 -18.77 0.47
CA ASN A 255 6.25 -18.31 1.83
C ASN A 255 7.63 -17.67 1.94
N HIS A 256 7.79 -16.83 2.96
CA HIS A 256 9.06 -16.28 3.42
C HIS A 256 9.44 -17.00 4.72
N ILE A 257 10.51 -17.79 4.72
CA ILE A 257 10.91 -18.65 5.85
C ILE A 257 11.19 -17.81 7.11
N ASP A 258 11.79 -16.62 6.93
CA ASP A 258 12.08 -15.68 8.01
C ASP A 258 10.90 -14.76 8.39
N GLY A 259 9.76 -14.85 7.70
CA GLY A 259 8.61 -13.95 7.87
C GLY A 259 8.81 -12.53 7.32
N ASN A 260 9.99 -12.19 6.80
CA ASN A 260 10.29 -10.89 6.23
C ASN A 260 9.93 -10.84 4.73
N LYS A 261 8.79 -10.20 4.44
CA LYS A 261 8.22 -10.07 3.09
C LYS A 261 9.08 -9.29 2.07
N THR A 262 10.17 -8.65 2.51
CA THR A 262 11.11 -7.94 1.62
C THR A 262 12.35 -8.78 1.29
N ASN A 263 12.62 -9.85 2.04
CA ASN A 263 13.72 -10.77 1.76
C ASN A 263 13.31 -11.81 0.71
N ASN A 264 13.48 -11.47 -0.57
CA ASN A 264 13.06 -12.32 -1.69
C ASN A 264 14.16 -13.30 -2.17
N SER A 265 15.21 -13.55 -1.38
CA SER A 265 16.23 -14.53 -1.74
C SER A 265 15.62 -15.91 -1.95
N VAL A 266 16.09 -16.66 -2.95
CA VAL A 266 15.65 -18.04 -3.21
C VAL A 266 15.79 -18.91 -1.97
N SER A 267 16.86 -18.72 -1.20
CA SER A 267 17.12 -19.44 0.06
C SER A 267 16.10 -19.14 1.17
N ASN A 268 15.32 -18.06 1.04
CA ASN A 268 14.30 -17.65 2.00
C ASN A 268 12.88 -17.94 1.52
N LEU A 269 12.71 -18.54 0.34
CA LEU A 269 11.41 -18.78 -0.25
C LEU A 269 11.11 -20.27 -0.36
N GLU A 270 9.84 -20.64 -0.16
CA GLU A 270 9.37 -22.01 -0.32
C GLU A 270 7.92 -22.05 -0.83
N TRP A 271 7.57 -23.12 -1.55
CA TRP A 271 6.18 -23.37 -1.94
C TRP A 271 5.47 -24.11 -0.81
N MET A 272 4.28 -23.63 -0.43
CA MET A 272 3.48 -24.22 0.65
C MET A 272 1.98 -24.12 0.38
N THR A 273 1.21 -24.92 1.12
CA THR A 273 -0.25 -24.82 1.18
C THR A 273 -0.67 -23.69 2.12
N SER A 274 -1.89 -23.20 1.96
CA SER A 274 -2.43 -22.16 2.84
C SER A 274 -2.49 -22.59 4.31
N SER A 275 -2.69 -23.89 4.58
CA SER A 275 -2.74 -24.42 5.95
C SER A 275 -1.35 -24.42 6.60
N GLU A 276 -0.33 -24.89 5.88
CA GLU A 276 1.07 -24.85 6.31
C GLU A 276 1.51 -23.39 6.58
N ASN A 277 1.09 -22.44 5.74
CA ASN A 277 1.40 -21.01 5.92
C ASN A 277 0.84 -20.45 7.22
N ASN A 278 -0.43 -20.76 7.51
CA ASN A 278 -1.05 -20.31 8.74
C ASN A 278 -0.33 -20.90 9.97
N LEU A 279 0.05 -22.19 9.91
CA LEU A 279 0.81 -22.83 10.96
C LEU A 279 2.19 -22.20 11.15
N HIS A 280 2.90 -21.91 10.06
CA HIS A 280 4.19 -21.21 10.10
C HIS A 280 4.03 -19.83 10.74
N ASN A 281 3.09 -19.01 10.27
CA ASN A 281 2.80 -17.68 10.83
C ASN A 281 2.46 -17.72 12.33
N HIS A 282 1.77 -18.76 12.79
CA HIS A 282 1.53 -18.99 14.22
C HIS A 282 2.81 -19.30 14.99
N LYS A 283 3.68 -20.18 14.44
CA LYS A 283 4.96 -20.56 15.08
C LYS A 283 5.93 -19.38 15.20
N ILE A 284 6.03 -18.54 14.18
CA ILE A 284 6.92 -17.37 14.18
C ILE A 284 6.29 -16.13 14.82
N GLY A 285 5.09 -16.24 15.38
CA GLY A 285 4.46 -15.17 16.17
C GLY A 285 3.87 -14.01 15.36
N LEU A 286 3.67 -14.16 14.05
CA LEU A 286 3.06 -13.12 13.20
C LEU A 286 1.54 -12.99 13.37
N THR A 287 0.89 -14.01 13.94
CA THR A 287 -0.54 -13.97 14.21
C THR A 287 -0.83 -13.19 15.49
N LYS A 288 -1.35 -11.97 15.35
CA LYS A 288 -1.97 -11.25 16.47
C LYS A 288 -3.36 -11.81 16.72
N GLY A 289 -3.55 -12.50 17.84
CA GLY A 289 -4.90 -12.89 18.27
C GLY A 289 -5.72 -11.64 18.60
N ASN A 290 -6.92 -11.52 18.04
CA ASN A 290 -7.87 -10.49 18.45
C ASN A 290 -8.29 -10.77 19.90
N LYS A 291 -7.59 -10.15 20.84
CA LYS A 291 -7.96 -10.13 22.24
C LYS A 291 -9.11 -9.13 22.37
N ARG A 292 -10.27 -9.61 22.82
CA ARG A 292 -11.38 -8.75 23.20
C ARG A 292 -11.53 -8.85 24.70
N LYS A 293 -11.50 -7.69 25.36
CA LYS A 293 -11.66 -7.62 26.81
C LYS A 293 -13.05 -8.10 27.19
N ILE A 294 -13.13 -8.77 28.33
CA ILE A 294 -14.40 -9.24 28.90
C ILE A 294 -14.47 -8.83 30.36
N ILE A 295 -15.67 -8.53 30.82
CA ILE A 295 -15.96 -8.27 32.23
C ILE A 295 -16.70 -9.48 32.80
N GLN A 296 -16.25 -9.94 33.97
CA GLN A 296 -16.90 -10.92 34.82
C GLN A 296 -17.83 -10.21 35.81
N TYR A 297 -19.06 -10.70 35.91
CA TYR A 297 -20.06 -10.25 36.85
C TYR A 297 -20.50 -11.40 37.78
N ASP A 298 -20.97 -11.05 38.97
CA ASP A 298 -21.70 -11.99 39.83
C ASP A 298 -23.14 -12.23 39.34
N SER A 299 -23.93 -12.99 40.11
CA SER A 299 -25.34 -13.25 39.83
C SER A 299 -26.24 -12.01 39.93
N GLU A 300 -25.80 -10.97 40.63
CA GLU A 300 -26.51 -9.72 40.86
C GLU A 300 -26.11 -8.61 39.89
N MET A 301 -25.29 -8.94 38.87
CA MET A 301 -24.77 -7.99 37.88
C MET A 301 -23.77 -6.95 38.44
N ASN A 302 -23.10 -7.23 39.57
CA ASN A 302 -21.98 -6.43 40.05
C ASN A 302 -20.68 -6.83 39.32
N GLU A 303 -19.86 -5.86 38.96
CA GLU A 303 -18.57 -6.09 38.29
C GLU A 303 -17.54 -6.66 39.26
N ILE A 304 -16.98 -7.83 38.92
CA ILE A 304 -15.94 -8.48 39.71
C ILE A 304 -14.56 -8.15 39.15
N LYS A 305 -14.33 -8.47 37.87
CA LYS A 305 -13.00 -8.36 37.25
C LYS A 305 -13.08 -8.19 35.75
N THR A 306 -12.16 -7.40 35.19
CA THR A 306 -11.95 -7.28 33.74
C THR A 306 -10.74 -8.13 33.33
N PHE A 307 -10.88 -8.89 32.26
CA PHE A 307 -9.81 -9.68 31.65
C PHE A 307 -9.49 -9.16 30.26
N ASP A 308 -8.22 -9.22 29.85
CA ASP A 308 -7.82 -8.78 28.51
C ASP A 308 -8.23 -9.78 27.43
N ALA A 309 -8.46 -11.05 27.78
CA ALA A 309 -8.97 -12.07 26.87
C ALA A 309 -9.73 -13.21 27.58
N ILE A 310 -10.63 -13.88 26.84
CA ILE A 310 -11.33 -15.09 27.31
C ILE A 310 -10.36 -16.19 27.80
N LYS A 311 -9.20 -16.32 27.14
CA LYS A 311 -8.20 -17.36 27.50
C LYS A 311 -7.54 -17.10 28.86
N GLU A 312 -7.47 -15.84 29.27
CA GLU A 312 -6.98 -15.42 30.59
C GLU A 312 -8.02 -15.78 31.66
N ALA A 313 -9.27 -15.35 31.47
CA ALA A 313 -10.38 -15.69 32.37
C ALA A 313 -10.57 -17.21 32.53
N SER A 314 -10.48 -17.97 31.44
CA SER A 314 -10.59 -19.43 31.45
C SER A 314 -9.52 -20.09 32.32
N LYS A 315 -8.27 -19.59 32.27
CA LYS A 315 -7.17 -20.12 33.08
C LYS A 315 -7.30 -19.73 34.54
N GLU A 316 -7.59 -18.46 34.82
CA GLU A 316 -7.62 -17.95 36.20
C GLU A 316 -8.82 -18.49 36.98
N LEU A 317 -10.00 -18.55 36.36
CA LEU A 317 -11.23 -19.05 37.00
C LEU A 317 -11.35 -20.59 36.91
N ASN A 318 -10.45 -21.26 36.20
CA ASN A 318 -10.51 -22.68 35.88
C ASN A 318 -11.86 -23.09 35.23
N ILE A 319 -12.40 -22.23 34.37
CA ILE A 319 -13.66 -22.44 33.64
C ILE A 319 -13.33 -22.76 32.19
N CYS A 320 -14.03 -23.72 31.59
CA CYS A 320 -13.81 -24.10 30.20
C CYS A 320 -14.06 -22.92 29.25
N TYR A 321 -13.10 -22.67 28.34
CA TYR A 321 -13.15 -21.59 27.35
C TYR A 321 -14.45 -21.56 26.56
N SER A 322 -14.97 -22.73 26.16
CA SER A 322 -16.20 -22.85 25.39
C SER A 322 -17.44 -22.43 26.17
N SER A 323 -17.46 -22.61 27.49
CA SER A 323 -18.56 -22.20 28.37
C SER A 323 -18.60 -20.68 28.53
N ILE A 324 -17.46 -20.03 28.81
CA ILE A 324 -17.38 -18.56 28.83
C ILE A 324 -17.83 -17.98 27.48
N LYS A 325 -17.39 -18.58 26.38
CA LYS A 325 -17.79 -18.18 25.02
C LYS A 325 -19.29 -18.36 24.76
N ALA A 326 -19.92 -19.41 25.29
CA ALA A 326 -21.35 -19.64 25.18
C ALA A 326 -22.17 -18.56 25.93
N VAL A 327 -21.71 -18.12 27.10
CA VAL A 327 -22.32 -17.01 27.85
C VAL A 327 -22.23 -15.70 27.07
N LEU A 328 -21.04 -15.37 26.55
CA LEU A 328 -20.83 -14.17 25.73
C LEU A 328 -21.70 -14.14 24.46
N TYR A 329 -22.10 -15.29 23.94
CA TYR A 329 -23.02 -15.44 22.81
C TYR A 329 -24.48 -15.64 23.21
N LYS A 330 -24.80 -15.50 24.50
CA LYS A 330 -26.15 -15.67 25.06
C LYS A 330 -26.76 -17.05 24.79
N LYS A 331 -25.91 -18.07 24.62
CA LYS A 331 -26.33 -19.48 24.51
C LYS A 331 -26.44 -20.16 25.87
N GLN A 332 -25.78 -19.60 26.87
CA GLN A 332 -25.84 -20.00 28.27
C GLN A 332 -25.97 -18.73 29.12
N ASN A 333 -26.58 -18.86 30.30
CA ASN A 333 -26.78 -17.72 31.20
C ASN A 333 -25.53 -17.44 32.04
N THR A 334 -24.86 -18.49 32.51
CA THR A 334 -23.67 -18.39 33.37
C THR A 334 -22.64 -19.46 33.00
N ALA A 335 -21.39 -19.20 33.37
CA ALA A 335 -20.29 -20.15 33.28
C ALA A 335 -19.52 -20.12 34.61
N GLY A 336 -19.40 -21.27 35.27
CA GLY A 336 -18.79 -21.35 36.60
C GLY A 336 -19.46 -20.47 37.66
N GLY A 337 -20.76 -20.20 37.52
CA GLY A 337 -21.51 -19.30 38.43
C GLY A 337 -21.46 -17.81 38.07
N PHE A 338 -20.68 -17.41 37.07
CA PHE A 338 -20.49 -16.01 36.69
C PHE A 338 -21.16 -15.66 35.36
N ILE A 339 -21.51 -14.38 35.21
CA ILE A 339 -21.98 -13.79 33.95
C ILE A 339 -20.80 -13.09 33.28
N PHE A 340 -20.68 -13.19 31.95
CA PHE A 340 -19.61 -12.54 31.19
C PHE A 340 -20.18 -11.66 30.09
N LYS A 341 -19.64 -10.45 29.94
CA LYS A 341 -19.97 -9.53 28.83
C LYS A 341 -18.71 -9.01 28.16
N TYR A 342 -18.80 -8.69 26.87
CA TYR A 342 -17.73 -7.98 26.18
C TYR A 342 -17.67 -6.54 26.68
N LEU A 343 -16.47 -6.05 26.93
CA LEU A 343 -16.22 -4.63 27.10
C LEU A 343 -16.29 -4.00 25.70
N ASP A 344 -17.22 -3.05 25.51
CA ASP A 344 -17.48 -2.41 24.22
C ASP A 344 -16.49 -1.29 23.87
#